data_AF-A0A919IL93-F1
#
_entry.id   AF-A0A919IL93-F1
#
_cell.length_a   1.000
_cell.length_b   1.000
_cell.length_c   1.000
_cell.angle_alpha   90.00
_cell.angle_beta   90.00
_cell.angle_gamma   90.00
#
_symmetry.space_group_name_H-M   'P 1'
#
loop_
_entity.id
_entity.type
_entity.pdbx_description
1 polymer ?
#
loop_
_entity_poly.entity_id
_entity_poly.type
_entity_poly.pdbx_seq_one_letter_code
_entity_poly.pdbx_strand_id
1 'polypeptide(L)'
;MPLSEALRRLSLDPGFWSGEFSDADLLPDLLRASFPVVGGYALVLEIEVPSGERTLGLRRPAASEPVQLGWAPARGPYPASLRWWELEMCARVIALADPTLPHPGLVVALLSPFAPVTGDDDAPAVAAMREAAYRSLRREVPPPAPSGPEQAPLPLFTDERWWPSPPAPSPQVLSEATIAELSFPAQAMDQVRADKRFPHEDLLDLVRRAGARLDQLPGQECYSVGRPLARTIAGSGDLARLPELVGALTEAGCDHPTVLDALSEPLVPLEACWVVETLAGVEPGTLLRRHV
;
A
#
# COMPACT_ATOMS: atom_id res chain seq x y z
N MET A 1 -0.31 -12.44 -8.64
CA MET A 1 0.59 -11.85 -9.65
C MET A 1 1.34 -10.74 -8.93
N PRO A 2 2.67 -10.77 -8.93
CA PRO A 2 3.46 -9.71 -8.31
C PRO A 2 3.20 -8.39 -9.03
N LEU A 3 3.35 -7.29 -8.29
CA LEU A 3 3.33 -5.94 -8.84
C LEU A 3 4.31 -5.81 -10.02
N SER A 4 3.94 -5.05 -11.06
CA SER A 4 4.83 -4.89 -12.23
C SER A 4 6.10 -4.12 -11.86
N GLU A 5 7.24 -4.53 -12.42
CA GLU A 5 8.53 -3.87 -12.19
C GLU A 5 8.49 -2.38 -12.59
N ALA A 6 7.72 -2.04 -13.63
CA ALA A 6 7.51 -0.65 -14.04
C ALA A 6 6.83 0.18 -12.96
N LEU A 7 5.74 -0.33 -12.35
CA LEU A 7 5.06 0.37 -11.26
C LEU A 7 5.96 0.43 -10.02
N ARG A 8 6.73 -0.62 -9.73
CA ARG A 8 7.69 -0.62 -8.62
C ARG A 8 8.73 0.50 -8.79
N ARG A 9 9.33 0.65 -9.96
CA ARG A 9 10.28 1.74 -10.23
C ARG A 9 9.64 3.12 -10.12
N LEU A 10 8.46 3.29 -10.71
CA LEU A 10 7.73 4.56 -10.64
C LEU A 10 7.34 4.93 -9.20
N SER A 11 6.97 3.94 -8.39
CA SER A 11 6.64 4.19 -6.97
C SER A 11 7.81 4.72 -6.14
N LEU A 12 9.05 4.56 -6.63
CA LEU A 12 10.28 5.08 -6.02
C LEU A 12 10.67 6.48 -6.53
N ASP A 13 9.98 7.00 -7.55
CA ASP A 13 10.21 8.33 -8.09
C ASP A 13 9.32 9.35 -7.34
N PRO A 14 9.90 10.35 -6.64
CA PRO A 14 9.14 11.45 -6.05
C PRO A 14 8.22 12.16 -7.05
N GLY A 15 8.70 12.34 -8.28
CA GLY A 15 8.01 13.04 -9.36
C GLY A 15 6.72 12.34 -9.79
N PHE A 16 6.68 11.00 -9.69
CA PHE A 16 5.47 10.22 -9.97
C PHE A 16 4.32 10.59 -9.02
N TRP A 17 4.62 10.89 -7.76
CA TRP A 17 3.61 11.21 -6.75
C TRP A 17 3.19 12.68 -6.78
N SER A 18 4.11 13.61 -7.07
CA SER A 18 3.80 15.04 -7.21
C SER A 18 3.22 15.41 -8.58
N GLY A 19 3.33 14.52 -9.57
CA GLY A 19 2.99 14.79 -10.97
C GLY A 19 4.03 15.65 -11.69
N GLU A 20 5.26 15.74 -11.16
CA GLU A 20 6.39 16.47 -11.73
C GLU A 20 7.42 15.46 -12.27
N PHE A 21 7.14 14.87 -13.43
CA PHE A 21 8.06 13.92 -14.07
C PHE A 21 9.26 14.64 -14.71
N SER A 22 10.48 14.30 -14.28
CA SER A 22 11.70 14.85 -14.90
C SER A 22 12.10 14.12 -16.18
N ASP A 23 11.78 12.83 -16.31
CA ASP A 23 12.17 11.94 -17.44
C ASP A 23 10.94 11.27 -18.10
N ALA A 24 9.87 12.05 -18.37
CA ALA A 24 8.62 11.53 -18.92
C ALA A 24 8.81 10.78 -20.26
N ASP A 25 9.80 11.16 -21.07
CA ASP A 25 10.08 10.61 -22.40
C ASP A 25 10.58 9.14 -22.37
N LEU A 26 11.00 8.63 -21.21
CA LEU A 26 11.48 7.25 -21.04
C LEU A 26 10.42 6.29 -20.50
N LEU A 27 9.24 6.80 -20.16
CA LEU A 27 8.15 6.03 -19.55
C LEU A 27 7.10 5.65 -20.60
N PRO A 28 6.37 4.54 -20.42
CA PRO A 28 5.25 4.22 -21.30
C PRO A 28 4.15 5.28 -21.14
N ASP A 29 3.49 5.64 -22.24
CA ASP A 29 2.36 6.60 -22.24
C ASP A 29 1.24 6.16 -21.27
N LEU A 30 1.02 4.85 -21.14
CA LEU A 30 0.02 4.26 -20.27
C LEU A 30 0.63 3.19 -19.37
N LEU A 31 0.52 3.40 -18.05
CA LEU A 31 0.83 2.39 -17.04
C LEU A 31 -0.44 1.70 -16.59
N ARG A 32 -0.52 0.37 -16.74
CA ARG A 32 -1.62 -0.45 -16.23
C ARG A 32 -1.14 -1.35 -15.09
N ALA A 33 -1.76 -1.19 -13.92
CA ALA A 33 -1.51 -1.98 -12.74
C ALA A 33 -2.76 -2.79 -12.38
N SER A 34 -2.63 -4.11 -12.28
CA SER A 34 -3.70 -4.99 -11.81
C SER A 34 -3.38 -5.45 -10.39
N PHE A 35 -4.33 -5.26 -9.48
CA PHE A 35 -4.29 -5.69 -8.09
C PHE A 35 -5.30 -6.81 -7.85
N PRO A 36 -4.90 -8.09 -7.94
CA PRO A 36 -5.78 -9.20 -7.62
C PRO A 36 -6.21 -9.13 -6.15
N VAL A 37 -7.51 -9.18 -5.87
CA VAL A 37 -8.02 -9.11 -4.51
C VAL A 37 -8.39 -10.51 -4.03
N VAL A 38 -9.50 -11.07 -4.52
CA VAL A 38 -9.99 -12.38 -4.07
C VAL A 38 -10.91 -13.01 -5.10
N GLY A 39 -10.92 -14.33 -5.20
CA GLY A 39 -11.92 -15.06 -5.98
C GLY A 39 -11.92 -14.76 -7.49
N GLY A 40 -10.79 -14.29 -8.04
CA GLY A 40 -10.66 -13.89 -9.44
C GLY A 40 -10.99 -12.42 -9.72
N TYR A 41 -11.44 -11.66 -8.72
CA TYR A 41 -11.59 -10.21 -8.83
C TYR A 41 -10.24 -9.49 -8.77
N ALA A 42 -10.15 -8.37 -9.48
CA ALA A 42 -9.02 -7.45 -9.39
C ALA A 42 -9.47 -5.99 -9.52
N LEU A 43 -8.79 -5.10 -8.81
CA LEU A 43 -8.83 -3.67 -9.09
C LEU A 43 -7.77 -3.36 -10.14
N VAL A 44 -8.14 -2.65 -11.20
CA VAL A 44 -7.24 -2.30 -12.30
C VAL A 44 -7.11 -0.79 -12.35
N LEU A 45 -5.90 -0.30 -12.13
CA LEU A 45 -5.55 1.11 -12.23
C LEU A 45 -4.82 1.35 -13.55
N GLU A 46 -5.30 2.30 -14.31
CA GLU A 46 -4.63 2.82 -15.50
C GLU A 46 -4.19 4.26 -15.20
N ILE A 47 -2.93 4.58 -15.49
CA ILE A 47 -2.35 5.91 -15.30
C ILE A 47 -1.79 6.35 -16.66
N GLU A 48 -2.33 7.41 -17.21
CA GLU A 48 -1.74 8.09 -18.35
C GLU A 48 -0.57 8.93 -17.82
N VAL A 49 0.66 8.52 -18.14
CA VAL A 49 1.87 9.06 -17.49
C VAL A 49 2.08 10.55 -17.83
N PRO A 50 1.93 11.00 -19.09
CA PRO A 50 2.14 12.42 -19.41
C PRO A 50 1.14 13.38 -18.75
N SER A 51 -0.12 12.96 -18.60
CA SER A 51 -1.19 13.80 -18.05
C SER A 51 -1.36 13.60 -16.53
N GLY A 52 -0.92 12.46 -16.00
CA GLY A 52 -1.18 12.00 -14.64
C GLY A 52 -2.64 11.59 -14.39
N GLU A 53 -3.47 11.50 -15.44
CA GLU A 53 -4.86 11.05 -15.33
C GLU A 53 -4.93 9.57 -14.96
N ARG A 54 -5.95 9.23 -14.17
CA ARG A 54 -6.09 7.88 -13.60
C ARG A 54 -7.49 7.34 -13.84
N THR A 55 -7.57 6.08 -14.27
CA THR A 55 -8.84 5.35 -14.38
C THR A 55 -8.77 4.13 -13.49
N LEU A 56 -9.78 3.96 -12.63
CA LEU A 56 -9.96 2.76 -11.82
C LEU A 56 -11.08 1.92 -12.41
N GLY A 57 -10.82 0.62 -12.56
CA GLY A 57 -11.81 -0.36 -12.97
C GLY A 57 -11.84 -1.60 -12.09
N LEU A 58 -12.97 -2.29 -12.12
CA LEU A 58 -13.20 -3.57 -11.47
C LEU A 58 -13.21 -4.69 -12.51
N ARG A 59 -12.23 -5.58 -12.44
CA ARG A 59 -12.19 -6.80 -13.26
C ARG A 59 -12.86 -7.94 -12.49
N ARG A 60 -13.88 -8.52 -13.12
CA ARG A 60 -14.65 -9.66 -12.61
C ARG A 60 -13.93 -10.99 -12.86
N PRO A 61 -14.29 -12.05 -12.12
CA PRO A 61 -13.80 -13.39 -12.41
C PRO A 61 -14.10 -13.77 -13.87
N ALA A 62 -13.10 -14.34 -14.55
CA ALA A 62 -13.16 -14.72 -15.97
C ALA A 62 -13.41 -13.58 -16.99
N ALA A 63 -13.52 -12.32 -16.56
CA ALA A 63 -13.58 -11.18 -17.47
C ALA A 63 -12.15 -10.75 -17.90
N SER A 64 -11.99 -10.45 -19.18
CA SER A 64 -10.74 -9.89 -19.71
C SER A 64 -10.63 -8.39 -19.45
N GLU A 65 -11.74 -7.66 -19.60
CA GLU A 65 -11.77 -6.20 -19.42
C GLU A 65 -12.39 -5.78 -18.09
N PRO A 66 -11.81 -4.76 -17.42
CA PRO A 66 -12.39 -4.16 -16.24
C PRO A 66 -13.58 -3.27 -16.60
N VAL A 67 -14.59 -3.26 -15.72
CA VAL A 67 -15.68 -2.27 -15.77
C VAL A 67 -15.21 -1.03 -15.01
N GLN A 68 -15.28 0.15 -15.63
CA GLN A 68 -14.83 1.38 -15.00
C GLN A 68 -15.63 1.69 -13.73
N LEU A 69 -14.91 1.97 -12.64
CA LEU A 69 -15.45 2.48 -11.38
C LEU A 69 -15.40 4.01 -11.34
N GLY A 70 -14.34 4.61 -11.87
CA GLY A 70 -14.20 6.06 -11.92
C GLY A 70 -12.97 6.52 -12.69
N TRP A 71 -12.94 7.82 -13.01
CA TRP A 71 -11.81 8.51 -13.60
C TRP A 71 -11.46 9.72 -12.73
N ALA A 72 -10.16 9.97 -12.55
CA ALA A 72 -9.61 11.01 -11.71
C ALA A 72 -8.54 11.80 -12.48
N PRO A 73 -8.65 13.14 -12.56
CA PRO A 73 -7.56 13.97 -13.07
C PRO A 73 -6.39 13.98 -12.07
N ALA A 74 -5.18 14.33 -12.54
CA ALA A 74 -3.95 14.29 -11.74
C ALA A 74 -4.01 15.09 -10.42
N ARG A 75 -4.77 16.20 -10.41
CA ARG A 75 -4.87 17.12 -9.26
C ARG A 75 -6.28 17.22 -8.66
N GLY A 76 -7.15 16.27 -9.01
CA GLY A 76 -8.56 16.31 -8.62
C GLY A 76 -9.38 17.36 -9.39
N PRO A 77 -10.69 17.48 -9.09
CA PRO A 77 -11.40 16.79 -8.01
C PRO A 77 -11.60 15.29 -8.30
N TYR A 78 -11.80 14.50 -7.25
CA TYR A 78 -11.64 13.04 -7.33
C TYR A 78 -12.96 12.27 -7.22
N PRO A 79 -13.13 11.16 -7.96
CA PRO A 79 -14.39 10.43 -8.00
C PRO A 79 -14.60 9.62 -6.72
N ALA A 80 -15.76 9.76 -6.07
CA ALA A 80 -16.15 8.94 -4.92
C ALA A 80 -16.58 7.51 -5.32
N SER A 81 -15.67 6.78 -5.97
CA SER A 81 -15.95 5.46 -6.57
C SER A 81 -15.95 4.36 -5.52
N LEU A 82 -15.02 4.42 -4.57
CA LEU A 82 -14.89 3.53 -3.43
C LEU A 82 -15.21 4.29 -2.13
N ARG A 83 -15.72 3.59 -1.14
CA ARG A 83 -15.70 4.05 0.24
C ARG A 83 -14.31 3.78 0.83
N TRP A 84 -13.90 4.57 1.82
CA TRP A 84 -12.57 4.40 2.42
C TRP A 84 -12.33 2.98 2.95
N TRP A 85 -13.28 2.44 3.71
CA TRP A 85 -13.18 1.09 4.27
C TRP A 85 -13.16 -0.01 3.17
N GLU A 86 -13.80 0.20 2.02
CA GLU A 86 -13.74 -0.74 0.88
C GLU A 86 -12.32 -0.80 0.29
N LEU A 87 -11.70 0.38 0.13
CA LEU A 87 -10.29 0.48 -0.31
C LEU A 87 -9.36 -0.19 0.69
N GLU A 88 -9.46 0.16 1.98
CA GLU A 88 -8.58 -0.35 3.01
C GLU A 88 -8.65 -1.89 3.11
N MET A 89 -9.87 -2.44 3.07
CA MET A 89 -10.09 -3.89 3.08
C MET A 89 -9.44 -4.57 1.88
N CYS A 90 -9.64 -4.03 0.67
CA CYS A 90 -9.02 -4.58 -0.53
C CYS A 90 -7.49 -4.50 -0.46
N ALA A 91 -6.93 -3.39 0.00
CA ALA A 91 -5.49 -3.18 0.12
C ALA A 91 -4.84 -4.18 1.08
N ARG A 92 -5.47 -4.45 2.25
CA ARG A 92 -5.00 -5.48 3.19
C ARG A 92 -4.99 -6.88 2.55
N VAL A 93 -6.06 -7.25 1.85
CA VAL A 93 -6.13 -8.54 1.15
C VAL A 93 -5.07 -8.64 0.06
N ILE A 94 -4.85 -7.58 -0.72
CA ILE A 94 -3.82 -7.54 -1.77
C ILE A 94 -2.43 -7.73 -1.16
N ALA A 95 -2.10 -7.00 -0.10
CA ALA A 95 -0.79 -7.12 0.56
C ALA A 95 -0.55 -8.51 1.17
N LEU A 96 -1.58 -9.13 1.74
CA LEU A 96 -1.50 -10.52 2.24
C LEU A 96 -1.42 -11.56 1.12
N ALA A 97 -1.82 -11.23 -0.11
CA ALA A 97 -1.77 -12.14 -1.24
C ALA A 97 -0.50 -11.99 -2.08
N ASP A 98 0.17 -10.83 -2.00
CA ASP A 98 1.39 -10.52 -2.74
C ASP A 98 2.58 -10.38 -1.79
N PRO A 99 3.47 -11.40 -1.69
CA PRO A 99 4.62 -11.35 -0.81
C PRO A 99 5.65 -10.28 -1.22
N THR A 100 5.53 -9.70 -2.42
CA THR A 100 6.38 -8.58 -2.85
C THR A 100 5.92 -7.24 -2.31
N LEU A 101 4.73 -7.19 -1.67
CA LEU A 101 4.19 -6.03 -1.00
C LEU A 101 4.47 -6.11 0.51
N PRO A 102 5.34 -5.23 1.03
CA PRO A 102 5.67 -5.24 2.45
C PRO A 102 4.55 -4.73 3.36
N HIS A 103 3.59 -3.97 2.82
CA HIS A 103 2.48 -3.36 3.54
C HIS A 103 1.37 -2.96 2.52
N PRO A 104 0.11 -2.74 2.96
CA PRO A 104 -0.99 -2.31 2.08
C PRO A 104 -0.84 -0.87 1.55
N GLY A 105 0.11 -0.10 2.08
CA GLY A 105 0.28 1.33 1.81
C GLY A 105 0.52 1.69 0.35
N LEU A 106 1.23 0.89 -0.46
CA LEU A 106 1.37 1.21 -1.89
C LEU A 106 0.00 1.21 -2.59
N VAL A 107 -0.83 0.21 -2.31
CA VAL A 107 -2.19 0.12 -2.86
C VAL A 107 -3.05 1.27 -2.36
N VAL A 108 -2.98 1.59 -1.06
CA VAL A 108 -3.70 2.73 -0.48
C VAL A 108 -3.26 4.04 -1.12
N ALA A 109 -1.96 4.29 -1.28
CA ALA A 109 -1.41 5.51 -1.88
C ALA A 109 -1.87 5.68 -3.33
N LEU A 110 -1.85 4.60 -4.13
CA LEU A 110 -2.26 4.64 -5.54
C LEU A 110 -3.77 4.84 -5.72
N LEU A 111 -4.59 4.21 -4.86
CA LEU A 111 -6.04 4.15 -5.02
C LEU A 111 -6.81 5.14 -4.13
N SER A 112 -6.15 5.82 -3.18
CA SER A 112 -6.78 6.83 -2.32
C SER A 112 -7.49 7.97 -3.07
N PRO A 113 -7.10 8.38 -4.30
CA PRO A 113 -7.90 9.31 -5.09
C PRO A 113 -9.33 8.82 -5.32
N PHE A 114 -9.56 7.51 -5.47
CA PHE A 114 -10.89 6.96 -5.74
C PHE A 114 -11.74 6.73 -4.49
N ALA A 115 -11.18 7.00 -3.31
CA ALA A 115 -11.83 6.94 -2.00
C ALA A 115 -11.62 8.26 -1.23
N PRO A 116 -12.19 9.39 -1.72
CA PRO A 116 -12.16 10.64 -0.99
C PRO A 116 -12.93 10.51 0.33
N VAL A 117 -12.52 11.30 1.32
CA VAL A 117 -13.16 11.34 2.65
C VAL A 117 -14.60 11.84 2.51
N THR A 118 -15.55 11.10 3.07
CA THR A 118 -16.97 11.46 3.12
C THR A 118 -17.41 11.78 4.55
N GLY A 119 -18.64 12.25 4.73
CA GLY A 119 -19.17 12.60 6.06
C GLY A 119 -19.29 11.41 7.03
N ASP A 120 -19.27 10.17 6.52
CA ASP A 120 -19.33 8.95 7.32
C ASP A 120 -17.93 8.50 7.81
N ASP A 121 -16.86 9.10 7.29
CA ASP A 121 -15.49 8.70 7.56
C ASP A 121 -14.84 9.51 8.71
N ASP A 122 -13.98 8.85 9.49
CA ASP A 122 -13.11 9.50 10.47
C ASP A 122 -11.94 10.18 9.74
N ALA A 123 -12.12 11.47 9.40
CA ALA A 123 -11.16 12.22 8.59
C ALA A 123 -9.72 12.22 9.14
N PRO A 124 -9.47 12.43 10.45
CA PRO A 124 -8.14 12.24 11.05
C PRO A 124 -7.55 10.85 10.83
N ALA A 125 -8.35 9.80 11.04
CA ALA A 125 -7.89 8.42 10.85
C ALA A 125 -7.52 8.14 9.38
N VAL A 126 -8.32 8.63 8.43
CA VAL A 126 -8.03 8.50 7.00
C VAL A 126 -6.75 9.24 6.63
N ALA A 127 -6.56 10.47 7.12
CA ALA A 127 -5.35 11.24 6.87
C ALA A 127 -4.10 10.53 7.40
N ALA A 128 -4.14 10.02 8.63
CA ALA A 128 -3.02 9.29 9.21
C ALA A 128 -2.69 7.99 8.45
N MET A 129 -3.71 7.28 7.96
CA MET A 129 -3.50 6.09 7.13
C MET A 129 -2.88 6.44 5.77
N ARG A 130 -3.28 7.56 5.15
CA ARG A 130 -2.63 8.07 3.93
C ARG A 130 -1.18 8.43 4.19
N GLU A 131 -0.90 9.14 5.28
CA GLU A 131 0.49 9.48 5.63
C GLU A 131 1.33 8.22 5.87
N ALA A 132 0.80 7.25 6.61
CA ALA A 132 1.47 5.96 6.80
C ALA A 132 1.70 5.24 5.48
N ALA A 133 0.71 5.25 4.58
CA ALA A 133 0.83 4.68 3.24
C ALA A 133 1.96 5.32 2.44
N TYR A 134 2.12 6.64 2.46
CA TYR A 134 3.24 7.31 1.80
C TYR A 134 4.58 7.09 2.51
N ARG A 135 4.61 7.10 3.85
CA ARG A 135 5.85 6.85 4.62
C ARG A 135 6.36 5.43 4.41
N SER A 136 5.47 4.46 4.28
CA SER A 136 5.81 3.07 4.05
C SER A 136 6.50 2.81 2.70
N LEU A 137 6.38 3.74 1.74
CA LEU A 137 7.14 3.73 0.48
C LEU A 137 8.63 4.05 0.68
N ARG A 138 9.05 4.54 1.85
CA ARG A 138 10.42 4.96 2.14
C ARG A 138 11.33 3.85 2.68
N ARG A 139 10.90 2.58 2.66
CA ARG A 139 11.75 1.48 3.15
C ARG A 139 13.12 1.56 2.51
N GLU A 140 14.15 1.66 3.35
CA GLU A 140 15.54 1.68 2.91
C GLU A 140 15.80 0.39 2.14
N VAL A 141 16.13 0.51 0.85
CA VAL A 141 16.79 -0.58 0.15
C VAL A 141 18.17 -0.70 0.82
N PRO A 142 18.53 -1.86 1.39
CA PRO A 142 19.85 -2.04 1.98
C PRO A 142 20.89 -1.54 0.98
N PRO A 143 21.85 -0.69 1.40
CA PRO A 143 22.85 -0.20 0.48
C PRO A 143 23.49 -1.42 -0.20
N PRO A 144 23.60 -1.44 -1.54
CA PRO A 144 24.32 -2.48 -2.24
C PRO A 144 25.67 -2.70 -1.56
N ALA A 145 26.07 -3.96 -1.41
CA ALA A 145 27.38 -4.29 -0.88
C ALA A 145 28.42 -3.37 -1.55
N PRO A 146 29.32 -2.74 -0.77
CA PRO A 146 30.20 -1.70 -1.29
C PRO A 146 30.91 -2.21 -2.54
N SER A 147 30.59 -1.62 -3.69
CA SER A 147 31.24 -1.87 -4.97
C SER A 147 32.57 -1.13 -5.02
N GLY A 148 33.41 -1.39 -4.02
CA GLY A 148 34.81 -1.00 -3.97
C GLY A 148 35.70 -2.20 -4.25
N PRO A 149 36.97 -2.00 -4.61
CA PRO A 149 37.89 -3.11 -4.78
C PRO A 149 38.10 -3.79 -3.41
N GLU A 150 38.02 -5.11 -3.36
CA GLU A 150 38.38 -5.91 -2.16
C GLU A 150 39.85 -5.72 -1.75
N GLN A 151 40.65 -5.05 -2.58
CA GLN A 151 42.07 -4.77 -2.41
C GLN A 151 42.36 -3.27 -2.58
N ALA A 152 43.41 -2.76 -1.92
CA ALA A 152 43.83 -1.37 -2.10
C ALA A 152 44.13 -1.09 -3.59
N PRO A 153 43.48 -0.10 -4.22
CA PRO A 153 43.65 0.13 -5.64
C PRO A 153 45.07 0.58 -5.95
N LEU A 154 45.61 0.08 -7.07
CA LEU A 154 46.91 0.53 -7.57
C LEU A 154 46.86 2.05 -7.84
N PRO A 155 48.00 2.77 -7.78
CA PRO A 155 48.05 4.24 -7.92
C PRO A 155 47.40 4.81 -9.18
N LEU A 156 47.19 3.99 -10.21
CA LEU A 156 46.53 4.39 -11.47
C LEU A 156 44.99 4.41 -11.37
N PHE A 157 44.42 3.68 -10.41
CA PHE A 157 42.98 3.50 -10.22
C PHE A 157 42.48 4.18 -8.94
N THR A 158 43.18 5.18 -8.41
CA THR A 158 42.73 5.94 -7.23
C THR A 158 41.65 6.97 -7.56
N ASP A 159 41.45 7.27 -8.83
CA ASP A 159 40.47 8.23 -9.31
C ASP A 159 39.05 7.62 -9.34
N GLU A 160 38.08 8.36 -8.78
CA GLU A 160 36.68 7.95 -8.62
C GLU A 160 36.00 7.57 -9.93
N ARG A 161 36.45 8.10 -11.07
CA ARG A 161 35.91 7.75 -12.41
C ARG A 161 36.13 6.30 -12.82
N TRP A 162 37.07 5.59 -12.18
CA TRP A 162 37.34 4.18 -12.45
C TRP A 162 36.45 3.23 -11.65
N TRP A 163 35.67 3.76 -10.71
CA TRP A 163 34.81 2.99 -9.82
C TRP A 163 33.35 3.28 -10.14
N PRO A 164 32.46 2.28 -10.02
CA PRO A 164 31.02 2.53 -10.04
C PRO A 164 30.72 3.56 -8.96
N SER A 165 30.05 4.66 -9.31
CA SER A 165 29.59 5.62 -8.31
C SER A 165 28.81 4.86 -7.24
N PRO A 166 29.06 5.12 -5.95
CA PRO A 166 28.26 4.49 -4.92
C PRO A 166 26.79 4.78 -5.22
N PRO A 167 25.92 3.76 -5.12
CA PRO A 167 24.49 3.96 -5.30
C PRO A 167 24.08 5.13 -4.40
N ALA A 168 23.47 6.15 -5.00
CA ALA A 168 22.96 7.27 -4.21
C ALA A 168 22.09 6.68 -3.09
N PRO A 169 22.20 7.19 -1.84
CA PRO A 169 21.30 6.76 -0.77
C PRO A 169 19.89 6.85 -1.31
N SER A 170 19.13 5.75 -1.16
CA SER A 170 17.76 5.64 -1.69
C SER A 170 17.06 6.96 -1.37
N PRO A 171 16.65 7.75 -2.38
CA PRO A 171 16.01 9.02 -2.11
C PRO A 171 14.85 8.68 -1.18
N GLN A 172 14.77 9.34 -0.03
CA GLN A 172 13.54 9.30 0.74
C GLN A 172 12.47 9.78 -0.23
N VAL A 173 11.68 8.84 -0.77
CA VAL A 173 10.95 9.02 -2.03
C VAL A 173 10.02 10.24 -1.96
N LEU A 174 9.61 10.63 -0.75
CA LEU A 174 8.80 11.82 -0.51
C LEU A 174 9.31 12.56 0.73
N SER A 175 9.42 13.88 0.66
CA SER A 175 9.71 14.73 1.83
C SER A 175 8.52 14.72 2.81
N GLU A 176 8.72 15.05 4.10
CA GLU A 176 7.59 15.18 5.04
C GLU A 176 6.55 16.20 4.57
N ALA A 177 7.00 17.30 3.95
CA ALA A 177 6.10 18.30 3.40
C ALA A 177 5.24 17.72 2.27
N THR A 178 5.85 16.96 1.35
CA THR A 178 5.13 16.28 0.27
C THR A 178 4.15 15.23 0.79
N ILE A 179 4.52 14.49 1.84
CA ILE A 179 3.60 13.52 2.47
C ILE A 179 2.40 14.24 3.08
N ALA A 180 2.63 15.34 3.80
CA ALA A 180 1.54 16.14 4.37
C ALA A 180 0.60 16.66 3.25
N GLU A 181 1.17 17.18 2.16
CA GLU A 181 0.41 17.65 1.00
C GLU A 181 -0.45 16.56 0.35
N LEU A 182 0.14 15.38 0.10
CA LEU A 182 -0.57 14.24 -0.52
C LEU A 182 -1.61 13.60 0.41
N SER A 183 -1.44 13.74 1.72
CA SER A 183 -2.33 13.14 2.71
C SER A 183 -3.55 13.99 3.02
N PHE A 184 -3.60 15.24 2.56
CA PHE A 184 -4.78 16.08 2.73
C PHE A 184 -6.04 15.41 2.13
N PRO A 185 -7.21 15.62 2.76
CA PRO A 185 -8.46 15.10 2.24
C PRO A 185 -8.69 15.58 0.80
N ALA A 186 -8.84 14.62 -0.09
CA ALA A 186 -9.17 14.85 -1.49
C ALA A 186 -10.59 15.43 -1.57
N GLN A 187 -10.78 16.51 -2.33
CA GLN A 187 -12.12 17.02 -2.64
C GLN A 187 -12.84 16.01 -3.55
N ALA A 188 -13.99 15.52 -3.08
CA ALA A 188 -14.84 14.64 -3.87
C ALA A 188 -15.55 15.43 -4.99
N MET A 189 -15.47 14.93 -6.22
CA MET A 189 -16.39 15.29 -7.30
C MET A 189 -17.63 14.39 -7.24
N ASP A 190 -18.73 14.85 -7.85
CA ASP A 190 -19.97 14.13 -8.15
C ASP A 190 -19.96 12.62 -7.85
N GLN A 191 -20.94 12.15 -7.08
CA GLN A 191 -21.01 10.76 -6.64
C GLN A 191 -21.21 9.80 -7.83
N VAL A 192 -20.11 9.27 -8.36
CA VAL A 192 -20.08 8.34 -9.51
C VAL A 192 -20.93 7.09 -9.24
N ARG A 193 -21.05 6.71 -7.97
CA ARG A 193 -21.92 5.61 -7.51
C ARG A 193 -23.41 5.83 -7.77
N ALA A 194 -23.86 7.06 -8.01
CA ALA A 194 -25.25 7.34 -8.36
C ALA A 194 -25.58 6.96 -9.83
N ASP A 195 -24.57 6.72 -10.67
CA ASP A 195 -24.77 6.28 -12.05
C ASP A 195 -25.37 4.85 -12.07
N LYS A 196 -26.38 4.66 -12.92
CA LYS A 196 -27.03 3.35 -13.15
C LYS A 196 -26.08 2.31 -13.73
N ARG A 197 -24.99 2.73 -14.40
CA ARG A 197 -23.96 1.86 -14.97
C ARG A 197 -22.89 1.46 -13.95
N PHE A 198 -22.89 2.05 -12.76
CA PHE A 198 -21.94 1.70 -11.72
C PHE A 198 -22.15 0.24 -11.27
N PRO A 199 -21.09 -0.60 -11.21
CA PRO A 199 -21.22 -2.04 -10.96
C PRO A 199 -21.37 -2.35 -9.45
N HIS A 200 -22.50 -1.93 -8.86
CA HIS A 200 -22.77 -2.08 -7.42
C HIS A 200 -22.71 -3.53 -6.94
N GLU A 201 -23.38 -4.43 -7.64
CA GLU A 201 -23.45 -5.85 -7.25
C GLU A 201 -22.06 -6.52 -7.27
N ASP A 202 -21.26 -6.24 -8.31
CA ASP A 202 -19.91 -6.80 -8.43
C ASP A 202 -18.98 -6.24 -7.34
N LEU A 203 -19.08 -4.94 -7.03
CA LEU A 203 -18.30 -4.32 -5.95
C LEU A 203 -18.71 -4.86 -4.58
N LEU A 204 -20.02 -5.02 -4.32
CA LEU A 204 -20.52 -5.63 -3.09
C LEU A 204 -20.06 -7.08 -2.92
N ASP A 205 -20.07 -7.88 -3.99
CA ASP A 205 -19.57 -9.25 -3.95
C ASP A 205 -18.06 -9.31 -3.69
N LEU A 206 -17.27 -8.45 -4.35
CA LEU A 206 -15.84 -8.29 -4.08
C LEU A 206 -15.59 -7.99 -2.60
N VAL A 207 -16.24 -6.96 -2.06
CA VAL A 207 -16.04 -6.49 -0.68
C VAL A 207 -16.45 -7.56 0.32
N ARG A 208 -17.60 -8.22 0.11
CA ARG A 208 -18.04 -9.34 0.96
C ARG A 208 -17.03 -10.48 1.00
N ARG A 209 -16.44 -10.84 -0.15
CA ARG A 209 -15.41 -11.89 -0.23
C ARG A 209 -14.09 -11.45 0.40
N ALA A 210 -13.71 -10.19 0.24
CA ALA A 210 -12.51 -9.63 0.85
C ALA A 210 -12.63 -9.65 2.39
N GLY A 211 -13.79 -9.24 2.92
CA GLY A 211 -14.10 -9.33 4.35
C GLY A 211 -14.03 -10.77 4.87
N ALA A 212 -14.71 -11.70 4.19
CA ALA A 212 -14.67 -13.12 4.55
C ALA A 212 -13.24 -13.70 4.54
N ARG A 213 -12.37 -13.23 3.63
CA ARG A 213 -10.96 -13.64 3.59
C ARG A 213 -10.18 -13.14 4.81
N LEU A 214 -10.37 -11.88 5.20
CA LEU A 214 -9.73 -11.32 6.39
C LEU A 214 -10.26 -11.97 7.68
N ASP A 215 -11.57 -12.21 7.78
CA ASP A 215 -12.19 -12.85 8.95
C ASP A 215 -11.68 -14.28 9.21
N GLN A 216 -11.29 -14.99 8.14
CA GLN A 216 -10.73 -16.33 8.23
C GLN A 216 -9.25 -16.34 8.63
N LEU A 217 -8.52 -15.25 8.40
CA LEU A 217 -7.07 -15.20 8.61
C LEU A 217 -6.67 -15.55 10.07
N PRO A 218 -7.29 -14.97 11.13
CA PRO A 218 -6.97 -15.32 12.52
C PRO A 218 -7.22 -16.78 12.90
N GLY A 219 -8.01 -17.51 12.11
CA GLY A 219 -8.33 -18.91 12.35
C GLY A 219 -7.33 -19.88 11.73
N GLN A 220 -6.39 -19.43 10.90
CA GLN A 220 -5.37 -20.29 10.30
C GLN A 220 -4.37 -20.73 11.38
N GLU A 221 -3.83 -21.95 11.24
CA GLU A 221 -3.03 -22.61 12.29
C GLU A 221 -1.90 -21.71 12.84
N CYS A 222 -1.08 -21.13 11.97
CA CYS A 222 0.05 -20.29 12.35
C CYS A 222 -0.34 -18.96 13.02
N TYR A 223 -1.52 -18.40 12.70
CA TYR A 223 -2.02 -17.15 13.29
C TYR A 223 -2.83 -17.35 14.57
N SER A 224 -3.45 -18.53 14.72
CA SER A 224 -4.33 -18.84 15.84
C SER A 224 -3.63 -18.75 17.20
N VAL A 225 -2.33 -19.08 17.24
CA VAL A 225 -1.46 -19.00 18.42
C VAL A 225 -1.20 -17.54 18.83
N GLY A 226 -0.97 -16.64 17.87
CA GLY A 226 -0.73 -15.22 18.12
C GLY A 226 -2.00 -14.40 18.42
N ARG A 227 -3.17 -14.91 18.06
CA ARG A 227 -4.45 -14.19 18.16
C ARG A 227 -4.78 -13.66 19.57
N PRO A 228 -4.63 -14.41 20.67
CA PRO A 228 -4.90 -13.87 22.01
C PRO A 228 -4.00 -12.68 22.38
N LEU A 229 -2.74 -12.73 21.96
CA LEU A 229 -1.79 -11.64 22.17
C LEU A 229 -2.12 -10.43 21.30
N ALA A 230 -2.43 -10.65 20.01
CA ALA A 230 -2.90 -9.59 19.12
C ALA A 230 -4.16 -8.89 19.68
N ARG A 231 -5.12 -9.64 20.23
CA ARG A 231 -6.30 -9.08 20.92
C ARG A 231 -5.93 -8.26 22.15
N THR A 232 -4.92 -8.70 22.90
CA THR A 232 -4.45 -7.96 24.07
C THR A 232 -3.82 -6.63 23.65
N ILE A 233 -2.97 -6.64 22.62
CA ILE A 233 -2.36 -5.43 22.03
C ILE A 233 -3.44 -4.49 21.48
N ALA A 234 -4.40 -5.00 20.71
CA ALA A 234 -5.52 -4.20 20.21
C ALA A 234 -6.38 -3.61 21.34
N GLY A 235 -6.57 -4.37 22.42
CA GLY A 235 -7.33 -3.97 23.60
C GLY A 235 -6.64 -2.93 24.47
N SER A 236 -5.30 -2.97 24.59
CA SER A 236 -4.51 -2.04 25.40
C SER A 236 -4.01 -0.83 24.62
N GLY A 237 -3.77 -0.96 23.31
CA GLY A 237 -3.03 0.03 22.52
C GLY A 237 -1.51 -0.04 22.70
N ASP A 238 -1.01 -1.07 23.39
CA ASP A 238 0.42 -1.17 23.76
C ASP A 238 1.23 -1.95 22.73
N LEU A 239 1.87 -1.20 21.81
CA LEU A 239 2.76 -1.76 20.79
C LEU A 239 4.11 -2.23 21.34
N ALA A 240 4.45 -2.00 22.62
CA ALA A 240 5.70 -2.52 23.20
C ALA A 240 5.73 -4.07 23.23
N ARG A 241 4.57 -4.72 23.08
CA ARG A 241 4.42 -6.17 23.08
C ARG A 241 4.51 -6.82 21.70
N LEU A 242 4.81 -6.05 20.65
CA LEU A 242 5.02 -6.59 19.30
C LEU A 242 6.10 -7.68 19.25
N PRO A 243 7.25 -7.59 19.96
CA PRO A 243 8.26 -8.66 19.94
C PRO A 243 7.74 -9.99 20.48
N GLU A 244 6.86 -9.97 21.49
CA GLU A 244 6.21 -11.19 21.99
C GLU A 244 5.32 -11.82 20.91
N LEU A 245 4.64 -10.98 20.11
CA LEU A 245 3.75 -11.45 19.03
C LEU A 245 4.56 -12.03 17.87
N VAL A 246 5.66 -11.39 17.48
CA VAL A 246 6.59 -11.92 16.47
C VAL A 246 7.15 -13.26 16.92
N GLY A 247 7.59 -13.37 18.18
CA GLY A 247 8.08 -14.62 18.76
C GLY A 247 7.05 -15.76 18.67
N ALA A 248 5.82 -15.50 19.13
CA ALA A 248 4.74 -16.49 19.10
C ALA A 248 4.38 -16.94 17.67
N LEU A 249 4.35 -16.01 16.71
CA LEU A 249 4.09 -16.33 15.30
C LEU A 249 5.23 -17.15 14.68
N THR A 250 6.48 -16.80 14.98
CA THR A 250 7.66 -17.48 14.46
C THR A 250 7.76 -18.91 15.01
N GLU A 251 7.51 -19.10 16.31
CA GLU A 251 7.45 -20.42 16.94
C GLU A 251 6.31 -21.29 16.39
N ALA A 252 5.19 -20.67 16.00
CA ALA A 252 4.07 -21.33 15.35
C ALA A 252 4.33 -21.64 13.85
N GLY A 253 5.52 -21.33 13.33
CA GLY A 253 5.90 -21.57 11.94
C GLY A 253 5.27 -20.60 10.94
N CYS A 254 4.82 -19.43 11.38
CA CYS A 254 4.40 -18.37 10.46
C CYS A 254 5.63 -17.81 9.73
N ASP A 255 5.62 -17.85 8.40
CA ASP A 255 6.70 -17.36 7.53
C ASP A 255 6.23 -16.24 6.58
N HIS A 256 5.03 -15.69 6.80
CA HIS A 256 4.47 -14.68 5.92
C HIS A 256 5.26 -13.36 5.99
N PRO A 257 5.99 -12.95 4.94
CA PRO A 257 6.95 -11.84 5.00
C PRO A 257 6.28 -10.52 5.33
N THR A 258 5.19 -10.16 4.64
CA THR A 258 4.41 -8.94 4.90
C THR A 258 3.93 -8.82 6.34
N VAL A 259 3.62 -9.94 7.01
CA VAL A 259 3.14 -9.94 8.40
C VAL A 259 4.32 -9.78 9.34
N LEU A 260 5.40 -10.55 9.15
CA LEU A 260 6.57 -10.52 10.03
C LEU A 260 7.32 -9.18 9.92
N ASP A 261 7.50 -8.65 8.72
CA ASP A 261 8.15 -7.36 8.49
C ASP A 261 7.41 -6.22 9.19
N ALA A 262 6.09 -6.17 9.01
CA ALA A 262 5.25 -5.13 9.58
C ALA A 262 5.20 -5.17 11.13
N LEU A 263 5.49 -6.31 11.74
CA LEU A 263 5.53 -6.46 13.20
C LEU A 263 6.93 -6.28 13.80
N SER A 264 7.98 -6.64 13.05
CA SER A 264 9.36 -6.68 13.57
C SER A 264 10.07 -5.34 13.45
N GLU A 265 9.92 -4.67 12.30
CA GLU A 265 10.61 -3.42 11.99
C GLU A 265 9.66 -2.40 11.34
N PRO A 266 8.56 -2.00 12.04
CA PRO A 266 7.62 -1.05 11.48
C PRO A 266 8.27 0.33 11.30
N LEU A 267 8.24 0.87 10.08
CA LEU A 267 8.71 2.25 9.83
C LEU A 267 7.85 3.29 10.56
N VAL A 268 6.56 2.99 10.69
CA VAL A 268 5.59 3.78 11.45
C VAL A 268 4.71 2.84 12.26
N PRO A 269 4.24 3.24 13.47
CA PRO A 269 3.36 2.42 14.30
C PRO A 269 2.14 1.85 13.55
N LEU A 270 1.64 2.58 12.55
CA LEU A 270 0.49 2.20 11.74
C LEU A 270 0.72 0.95 10.88
N GLU A 271 1.97 0.62 10.51
CA GLU A 271 2.30 -0.63 9.83
C GLU A 271 2.03 -1.85 10.74
N ALA A 272 2.34 -1.76 12.03
CA ALA A 272 2.02 -2.82 12.97
C ALA A 272 0.51 -2.86 13.27
N CYS A 273 -0.15 -1.71 13.30
CA CYS A 273 -1.57 -1.61 13.68
C CYS A 273 -2.48 -2.44 12.78
N TRP A 274 -2.33 -2.36 11.44
CA TRP A 274 -3.21 -3.11 10.54
C TRP A 274 -3.04 -4.62 10.69
N VAL A 275 -1.82 -5.11 10.93
CA VAL A 275 -1.55 -6.54 11.16
C VAL A 275 -2.20 -6.97 12.46
N VAL A 276 -1.96 -6.24 13.55
CA VAL A 276 -2.52 -6.56 14.88
C VAL A 276 -4.05 -6.58 14.82
N GLU A 277 -4.67 -5.60 14.18
CA GLU A 277 -6.13 -5.56 14.01
C GLU A 277 -6.64 -6.77 13.23
N THR A 278 -5.97 -7.10 12.13
CA THR A 278 -6.32 -8.23 11.26
C THR A 278 -6.20 -9.54 12.03
N LEU A 279 -5.09 -9.77 12.76
CA LEU A 279 -4.87 -10.98 13.57
C LEU A 279 -5.80 -11.06 14.78
N ALA A 280 -6.16 -9.92 15.38
CA ALA A 280 -7.11 -9.88 16.49
C ALA A 280 -8.55 -10.18 16.04
N GLY A 281 -8.85 -9.94 14.76
CA GLY A 281 -10.19 -9.98 14.19
C GLY A 281 -11.06 -8.85 14.73
N VAL A 282 -10.49 -7.66 14.86
CA VAL A 282 -11.22 -6.43 15.24
C VAL A 282 -11.43 -5.55 14.01
N GLU A 283 -12.34 -4.60 14.12
CA GLU A 283 -12.63 -3.65 13.04
C GLU A 283 -11.36 -2.85 12.66
N PRO A 284 -11.06 -2.72 11.35
CA PRO A 284 -10.00 -1.84 10.87
C PRO A 284 -10.08 -0.44 11.49
N GLY A 285 -8.94 0.12 11.88
CA GLY A 285 -8.85 1.44 12.49
C GLY A 285 -9.12 1.49 14.00
N THR A 286 -9.45 0.37 14.65
CA THR A 286 -9.65 0.31 16.12
C THR A 286 -8.39 0.66 16.90
N LEU A 287 -7.24 0.12 16.49
CA LEU A 287 -5.95 0.37 17.12
C LEU A 287 -5.35 1.68 16.61
N LEU A 288 -5.52 1.98 15.32
CA LEU A 288 -5.08 3.24 14.72
C LEU A 288 -5.61 4.47 15.45
N ARG A 289 -6.91 4.50 15.80
CA ARG A 289 -7.53 5.62 16.52
C ARG A 289 -6.93 5.92 17.90
N ARG A 290 -6.06 5.04 18.43
CA ARG A 290 -5.35 5.24 19.69
C ARG A 290 -3.97 5.84 19.51
N HIS A 291 -3.49 5.89 18.26
CA HIS A 291 -2.14 6.33 17.90
C HIS A 291 -2.15 7.55 16.96
N VAL A 292 -3.34 8.10 16.67
CA VAL A 292 -3.57 9.28 15.83
C VAL A 292 -4.19 10.39 16.66
#